data_AF-A0A9Q9IDS2-F1
#
_entry.id   AF-A0A9Q9IDS2-F1
#
_cell.length_a   1.000
_cell.length_b   1.000
_cell.length_c   1.000
_cell.angle_alpha   90.00
_cell.angle_beta   90.00
_cell.angle_gamma   90.00
#
_symmetry.space_group_name_H-M   'P 1'
#
loop_
_entity.id
_entity.type
_entity.pdbx_description
1 polymer ?
#
loop_
_entity_poly.entity_id
_entity_poly.type
_entity_poly.pdbx_seq_one_letter_code
_entity_poly.pdbx_strand_id
1 'polypeptide(L)'
;MLGYRRALEARRPATSPTRLRELATDDVRPVRVLVARNFDTPRDALEQLTRDEDDDVRTSAIYTLNFPEMAVRWRANGGQIAPPAQELSGFLHEQVAVRRRWSFGNLRNDEEQHPTFPLQLV
;
A
#
# COMPACT_ATOMS: atom_id res chain seq x y z
N MET A 1 -18.18 -17.32 -1.64
CA MET A 1 -18.61 -16.03 -2.24
C MET A 1 -18.74 -14.87 -1.24
N LEU A 2 -18.71 -15.09 0.08
CA LEU A 2 -19.00 -14.05 1.10
C LEU A 2 -18.01 -12.85 1.11
N GLY A 3 -16.74 -13.07 0.76
CA GLY A 3 -15.73 -12.01 0.73
C GLY A 3 -15.80 -11.04 -0.45
N TYR A 4 -16.39 -11.45 -1.58
CA TYR A 4 -16.36 -10.65 -2.81
C TYR A 4 -17.16 -9.34 -2.68
N ARG A 5 -18.34 -9.39 -2.07
CA ARG A 5 -19.17 -8.19 -1.87
C ARG A 5 -18.52 -7.19 -0.91
N ARG A 6 -17.95 -7.69 0.19
CA ARG A 6 -17.19 -6.88 1.17
C ARG A 6 -15.93 -6.26 0.55
N ALA A 7 -15.26 -6.99 -0.33
CA ALA A 7 -14.12 -6.49 -1.10
C ALA A 7 -14.53 -5.34 -2.05
N LEU A 8 -15.63 -5.51 -2.78
CA LEU A 8 -16.18 -4.44 -3.63
C LEU A 8 -16.60 -3.20 -2.82
N GLU A 9 -17.12 -3.40 -1.60
CA GLU A 9 -17.46 -2.33 -0.67
C GLU A 9 -16.19 -1.60 -0.19
N ALA A 10 -15.17 -2.33 0.27
CA ALA A 10 -13.90 -1.77 0.73
C ALA A 10 -13.20 -0.89 -0.32
N ARG A 11 -13.34 -1.20 -1.61
CA ARG A 11 -12.73 -0.42 -2.70
C ARG A 11 -13.43 0.93 -2.96
N ARG A 12 -14.67 1.13 -2.51
CA ARG A 12 -15.45 2.32 -2.90
C ARG A 12 -14.99 3.56 -2.13
N PRO A 13 -14.80 4.70 -2.83
CA PRO A 13 -14.56 6.00 -2.18
C PRO A 13 -15.66 6.46 -1.24
N ALA A 14 -16.90 6.07 -1.51
CA ALA A 14 -18.03 6.47 -0.68
C ALA A 14 -18.23 5.60 0.57
N THR A 15 -17.38 4.59 0.81
CA THR A 15 -17.54 3.72 1.98
C THR A 15 -17.21 4.48 3.24
N SER A 16 -18.13 4.46 4.20
CA SER A 16 -18.00 5.27 5.41
C SER A 16 -16.75 4.88 6.24
N PRO A 17 -16.14 5.84 6.95
CA PRO A 17 -15.02 5.58 7.88
C PRO A 17 -15.30 4.45 8.88
N THR A 18 -16.48 4.43 9.48
CA THR A 18 -16.89 3.39 10.45
C THR A 18 -16.90 2.01 9.79
N ARG A 19 -17.42 1.93 8.57
CA ARG A 19 -17.47 0.67 7.83
C ARG A 19 -16.08 0.19 7.40
N LEU A 20 -15.19 1.10 7.03
CA LEU A 20 -13.80 0.75 6.71
C LEU A 20 -13.05 0.21 7.94
N ARG A 21 -13.33 0.71 9.16
CA ARG A 21 -12.78 0.13 10.41
C ARG A 21 -13.22 -1.31 10.62
N GLU A 22 -14.50 -1.60 10.41
CA GLU A 22 -15.02 -2.97 10.53
C GLU A 22 -14.33 -3.90 9.51
N LEU A 23 -14.26 -3.46 8.24
CA LEU A 23 -13.64 -4.24 7.16
C LEU A 23 -12.12 -4.40 7.32
N ALA A 24 -11.44 -3.53 8.09
CA ALA A 24 -10.02 -3.70 8.42
C ALA A 24 -9.75 -4.96 9.26
N THR A 25 -10.76 -5.44 10.00
CA THR A 25 -10.67 -6.68 10.81
C THR A 25 -11.23 -7.90 10.08
N ASP A 26 -11.55 -7.78 8.78
CA ASP A 26 -12.18 -8.85 8.03
C ASP A 26 -11.29 -10.10 7.93
N ASP A 27 -11.90 -11.27 8.08
CA ASP A 27 -11.24 -12.57 7.97
C ASP A 27 -10.70 -12.84 6.56
N VAL A 28 -11.27 -12.21 5.55
CA VAL A 28 -10.89 -12.39 4.15
C VAL A 28 -9.79 -11.40 3.78
N ARG A 29 -8.56 -11.91 3.61
CA ARG A 29 -7.38 -11.15 3.14
C ARG A 29 -7.67 -10.15 2.01
N PRO A 30 -8.32 -10.51 0.88
CA PRO A 30 -8.70 -9.54 -0.16
C PRO A 30 -9.48 -8.31 0.32
N VAL A 31 -10.32 -8.45 1.35
CA VAL A 31 -11.06 -7.33 1.93
C VAL A 31 -10.08 -6.39 2.64
N ARG A 32 -9.22 -6.93 3.52
CA ARG A 32 -8.22 -6.15 4.25
C ARG A 32 -7.25 -5.42 3.31
N VAL A 33 -6.80 -6.06 2.24
CA VAL A 33 -5.96 -5.42 1.20
C VAL A 33 -6.68 -4.23 0.56
N LEU A 34 -7.97 -4.36 0.24
CA LEU A 34 -8.72 -3.27 -0.38
C LEU A 34 -9.04 -2.14 0.59
N VAL A 35 -9.22 -2.43 1.88
CA VAL A 35 -9.28 -1.40 2.93
C VAL A 35 -7.95 -0.67 3.04
N ALA A 36 -6.84 -1.41 3.08
CA ALA A 36 -5.50 -0.84 3.16
C ALA A 36 -5.16 0.04 1.94
N ARG A 37 -5.72 -0.25 0.76
CA ARG A 37 -5.54 0.54 -0.48
C ARG A 37 -6.55 1.68 -0.66
N ASN A 38 -7.53 1.80 0.22
CA ASN A 38 -8.52 2.86 0.15
C ASN A 38 -8.01 4.09 0.91
N PHE A 39 -7.84 5.21 0.21
CA PHE A 39 -7.34 6.47 0.77
C PHE A 39 -8.33 7.18 1.70
N ASP A 40 -9.59 6.74 1.74
CA ASP A 40 -10.59 7.18 2.71
C ASP A 40 -10.58 6.34 3.99
N THR A 41 -9.73 5.30 4.06
CA THR A 41 -9.56 4.49 5.27
C THR A 41 -8.97 5.36 6.37
N PRO A 42 -9.60 5.39 7.56
CA PRO A 42 -9.10 6.15 8.70
C PRO A 42 -7.68 5.76 9.10
N ARG A 43 -6.90 6.75 9.54
CA ARG A 43 -5.51 6.57 9.99
C ARG A 43 -5.38 5.47 11.05
N ASP A 44 -6.27 5.41 12.03
CA ASP A 44 -6.26 4.40 13.09
C ASP A 44 -6.39 2.97 12.54
N ALA A 45 -7.27 2.78 11.55
CA ALA A 45 -7.42 1.49 10.87
C ALA A 45 -6.19 1.14 10.01
N LEU A 46 -5.60 2.12 9.32
CA LEU A 46 -4.38 1.89 8.56
C LEU A 46 -3.20 1.53 9.47
N GLU A 47 -3.05 2.21 10.61
CA GLU A 47 -2.01 1.91 11.61
C GLU A 47 -2.17 0.49 12.17
N GLN A 48 -3.41 0.02 12.37
CA GLN A 48 -3.66 -1.40 12.69
C GLN A 48 -3.19 -2.32 11.54
N LEU A 49 -3.57 -2.01 10.29
CA LEU A 49 -3.23 -2.82 9.11
C LEU A 49 -1.72 -2.86 8.79
N THR A 50 -0.94 -1.88 9.25
CA THR A 50 0.55 -1.95 9.15
C THR A 50 1.15 -3.11 9.95
N ARG A 51 0.38 -3.70 10.87
CA ARG A 51 0.77 -4.85 11.71
C ARG A 51 0.05 -6.14 11.32
N ASP A 52 -0.65 -6.15 10.19
CA ASP A 52 -1.36 -7.33 9.68
C ASP A 52 -0.40 -8.50 9.42
N GLU A 53 -0.91 -9.72 9.51
CA GLU A 53 -0.15 -10.94 9.21
C GLU A 53 0.28 -11.01 7.74
N ASP A 54 -0.50 -10.42 6.82
CA ASP A 54 -0.27 -10.47 5.38
C ASP A 54 0.58 -9.29 4.88
N ASP A 55 1.62 -9.61 4.11
CA ASP A 55 2.60 -8.65 3.61
C ASP A 55 1.99 -7.62 2.65
N ASP A 56 1.02 -8.01 1.82
CA ASP A 56 0.35 -7.10 0.88
C ASP A 56 -0.52 -6.09 1.65
N VAL A 57 -1.19 -6.54 2.71
CA VAL A 57 -1.98 -5.67 3.60
C VAL A 57 -1.07 -4.64 4.27
N ARG A 58 0.04 -5.10 4.88
CA ARG A 58 0.99 -4.19 5.54
C ARG A 58 1.56 -3.15 4.59
N THR A 59 2.05 -3.60 3.42
CA THR A 59 2.66 -2.71 2.42
C THR A 59 1.65 -1.70 1.90
N SER A 60 0.42 -2.13 1.63
CA SER A 60 -0.66 -1.24 1.18
C SER A 60 -1.02 -0.20 2.24
N ALA A 61 -1.08 -0.59 3.52
CA ALA A 61 -1.42 0.33 4.61
C ALA A 61 -0.32 1.37 4.84
N ILE A 62 0.94 0.94 4.84
CA ILE A 62 2.11 1.83 4.91
C ILE A 62 2.06 2.81 3.75
N TYR A 63 1.81 2.33 2.53
CA TYR A 63 1.68 3.19 1.37
C TYR A 63 0.58 4.26 1.58
N THR A 64 -0.64 3.84 1.88
CA THR A 64 -1.76 4.78 2.04
C THR A 64 -1.53 5.82 3.15
N LEU A 65 -0.83 5.45 4.24
CA LEU A 65 -0.46 6.39 5.31
C LEU A 65 0.54 7.46 4.87
N ASN A 66 1.45 7.12 3.96
CA ASN A 66 2.55 7.99 3.56
C ASN A 66 2.22 8.88 2.36
N PHE A 67 1.17 8.54 1.59
CA PHE A 67 0.75 9.29 0.41
C PHE A 67 -0.71 9.83 0.49
N PRO A 68 -1.14 10.45 1.61
CA PRO A 68 -2.52 10.89 1.80
C PRO A 68 -2.98 11.93 0.77
N GLU A 69 -2.08 12.68 0.15
CA GLU A 69 -2.36 13.63 -0.94
C GLU A 69 -2.94 12.95 -2.19
N MET A 70 -2.68 11.64 -2.38
CA MET A 70 -3.27 10.88 -3.48
C MET A 70 -4.77 10.65 -3.31
N ALA A 71 -5.35 10.89 -2.12
CA ALA A 71 -6.78 10.72 -1.85
C ALA A 71 -7.67 11.51 -2.83
N VAL A 72 -7.31 12.76 -3.15
CA VAL A 72 -8.08 13.60 -4.09
C VAL A 72 -8.10 12.97 -5.48
N ARG A 73 -6.94 12.53 -5.97
CA ARG A 73 -6.82 11.88 -7.28
C ARG A 73 -7.57 10.55 -7.30
N TRP A 74 -7.43 9.77 -6.23
CA TRP A 74 -8.07 8.47 -6.08
C TRP A 74 -9.60 8.59 -6.14
N ARG A 75 -10.18 9.57 -5.43
CA ARG A 75 -11.62 9.89 -5.50
C ARG A 75 -12.04 10.29 -6.92
N ALA A 76 -11.27 11.14 -7.59
CA ALA A 76 -11.57 11.60 -8.95
C ALA A 76 -11.60 10.46 -10.00
N ASN A 77 -10.91 9.35 -9.73
CA ASN A 77 -10.84 8.19 -10.63
C ASN A 77 -11.65 6.99 -10.11
N GLY A 78 -12.60 7.22 -9.18
CA GLY A 78 -13.49 6.16 -8.68
C GLY A 78 -12.78 5.01 -7.97
N GLY A 79 -11.63 5.29 -7.36
CA GLY A 79 -10.82 4.32 -6.63
C GLY A 79 -9.94 3.40 -7.47
N GLN A 80 -9.56 3.84 -8.68
CA GLN A 80 -8.73 3.08 -9.62
C GLN A 80 -7.25 3.52 -9.66
N ILE A 81 -6.81 4.41 -8.77
CA ILE A 81 -5.40 4.87 -8.78
C ILE A 81 -4.51 3.94 -8.00
N ALA A 82 -3.49 3.40 -8.67
CA ALA A 82 -2.23 2.98 -8.07
C ALA A 82 -1.19 4.12 -8.27
N PRO A 83 -0.23 4.30 -7.35
CA PRO A 83 0.88 5.21 -7.59
C PRO A 83 1.63 4.83 -8.87
N PRO A 84 2.26 5.79 -9.56
CA PRO A 84 3.34 5.46 -10.48
C PRO A 84 4.42 4.70 -9.68
N ALA A 85 4.76 3.49 -10.12
CA ALA A 85 5.74 2.61 -9.45
C ALA A 85 7.10 3.30 -9.16
N GLN A 86 7.40 4.39 -9.88
CA GLN A 86 8.58 5.23 -9.73
C GLN A 86 8.66 5.92 -8.36
N GLU A 87 7.54 6.27 -7.73
CA GLU A 87 7.51 6.94 -6.42
C GLU A 87 7.71 5.96 -5.25
N LEU A 88 7.48 4.67 -5.47
CA LEU A 88 7.64 3.60 -4.47
C LEU A 88 9.07 3.09 -4.35
N SER A 89 9.86 3.19 -5.43
CA SER A 89 11.21 2.62 -5.55
C SER A 89 12.18 3.15 -4.48
N GLY A 90 12.12 4.44 -4.16
CA GLY A 90 12.94 5.04 -3.09
C GLY A 90 12.41 4.78 -1.68
N PHE A 91 11.07 4.73 -1.53
CA PHE A 91 10.39 4.68 -0.24
C PHE A 91 10.47 3.30 0.45
N LEU A 92 10.33 2.22 -0.32
CA LEU A 92 10.40 0.85 0.21
C LEU A 92 11.82 0.44 0.62
N HIS A 93 12.85 1.07 0.05
CA HIS A 93 14.24 0.84 0.46
C HIS A 93 14.57 1.45 1.83
N GLU A 94 13.91 2.55 2.23
CA GLU A 94 14.29 3.32 3.42
C GLU A 94 13.46 2.96 4.66
N GLN A 95 12.17 2.62 4.49
CA GLN A 95 11.26 2.39 5.63
C GLN A 95 11.25 0.93 6.15
N VAL A 96 11.82 -0.02 5.40
CA VAL A 96 11.87 -1.46 5.80
C VAL A 96 13.02 -1.75 6.79
N ALA A 97 13.88 -0.76 7.09
CA ALA A 97 15.05 -0.94 7.96
C ALA A 97 14.73 -1.17 9.47
N VAL A 98 13.49 -0.99 9.93
CA VAL A 98 13.16 -1.06 11.38
C VAL A 98 12.72 -2.44 11.88
N ARG A 99 12.64 -3.49 11.05
CA ARG A 99 12.52 -4.85 11.59
C ARG A 99 13.29 -5.88 10.78
N ARG A 100 14.59 -5.91 11.06
CA ARG A 100 15.60 -6.88 10.61
C ARG A 100 15.04 -8.30 10.55
N ARG A 101 15.15 -8.89 9.35
CA ARG A 101 15.41 -10.31 9.01
C ARG A 101 14.52 -10.77 7.85
N TRP A 102 14.81 -10.28 6.64
CA TRP A 102 14.46 -11.01 5.43
C TRP A 102 15.75 -11.26 4.66
N SER A 103 16.22 -12.50 4.75
CA SER A 103 17.21 -13.06 3.85
C SER A 103 16.53 -13.23 2.50
N PHE A 104 16.92 -12.43 1.51
CA PHE A 104 16.69 -12.80 0.12
C PHE A 104 17.56 -14.03 -0.17
N GLY A 105 17.03 -15.21 0.15
CA GLY A 105 17.58 -16.48 -0.27
C GLY A 105 17.26 -16.73 -1.74
N ASN A 106 18.05 -16.11 -2.62
CA ASN A 106 18.73 -16.73 -3.77
C ASN A 106 19.05 -15.66 -4.81
N LEU A 107 20.32 -15.26 -4.80
CA LEU A 107 21.02 -14.68 -5.92
C LEU A 107 21.02 -15.70 -7.07
N ARG A 108 20.51 -15.30 -8.24
CA ARG A 108 21.21 -15.51 -9.52
C ARG A 108 20.48 -14.81 -10.65
N ASN A 109 21.10 -13.74 -11.12
CA ASN A 109 21.51 -13.47 -12.50
C ASN A 109 21.89 -11.97 -12.47
N ASP A 110 23.17 -11.70 -12.21
CA ASP A 110 24.13 -11.31 -13.26
C ASP A 110 23.76 -9.90 -13.73
N GLU A 111 24.33 -8.91 -13.08
CA GLU A 111 25.48 -8.16 -13.59
C GLU A 111 25.04 -6.93 -14.39
N GLU A 112 25.58 -5.79 -13.97
CA GLU A 112 25.93 -4.66 -14.82
C GLU A 112 24.83 -3.97 -15.63
N GLN A 113 24.28 -2.89 -15.06
CA GLN A 113 24.42 -1.55 -15.66
C GLN A 113 23.83 -0.48 -14.73
N HIS A 114 24.72 0.23 -14.03
CA HIS A 114 24.42 1.55 -13.50
C HIS A 114 24.42 2.56 -14.65
N PRO A 115 23.36 3.33 -14.91
CA PRO A 115 23.52 4.61 -15.59
C PRO A 115 24.00 5.65 -14.58
N THR A 116 25.29 5.97 -14.64
CA THR A 116 25.89 7.17 -14.04
C THR A 116 25.32 8.39 -14.75
N PHE A 117 24.60 9.26 -14.05
CA PHE A 117 24.27 10.61 -14.55
C PHE A 117 25.11 11.63 -13.80
N PRO A 118 25.97 12.42 -14.49
CA PRO A 118 26.67 13.53 -13.86
C PRO A 118 25.67 14.65 -13.54
N LEU A 119 25.55 15.02 -12.27
CA LEU A 119 24.98 16.30 -11.88
C LEU A 119 26.03 17.38 -12.09
N GLN A 120 25.92 18.21 -13.14
CA GLN A 120 26.36 19.61 -13.05
C GLN A 120 25.48 20.52 -13.93
N LEU A 121 24.89 21.52 -13.26
CA LEU A 121 24.32 22.73 -13.85
C LEU A 121 25.21 23.88 -13.38
N VAL A 122 26.04 24.42 -14.29
CA VAL A 122 26.43 25.84 -14.39
C VAL A 122 26.55 26.15 -15.86
#